data_AF-A0A662Y0S9-F1
#
_entry.id   AF-A0A662Y0S9-F1
#
_cell.length_a   1.000
_cell.length_b   1.000
_cell.length_c   1.000
_cell.angle_alpha   90.00
_cell.angle_beta   90.00
_cell.angle_gamma   90.00
#
_symmetry.space_group_name_H-M   'P 1'
#
loop_
_entity.id
_entity.type
_entity.pdbx_description
1 polymer ?
#
loop_
_entity_poly.entity_id
_entity_poly.type
_entity_poly.pdbx_seq_one_letter_code
_entity_poly.pdbx_strand_id
1 'polypeptide(L)'
;MKSSEVRSGGYELIQKSLGEMEGVVLRQSTQKAEMIAQAVGLPYEAGNKYTIHQLPTNRKVKTHPKDPDGWSPTGPELKALEPFMRAKEESSCFTRTMLTWLGCGSLRPLKMHFMVGSDDGDVYLIDRPFKCGGAVCCPMEMRLDAMSNDKTEPTRIGRVREDFSPYMGRCCSACCLATTYTDIERALPDGSYEKRYSLRVNLSCCGRVNNCCAPSCCRNDAVYDVLDPKGEVVANLQVSFGSGECLKACCRAGGGFTNFVLQFPRDSTPQDRALLLAALFQLDYALFEKK
;
A
#
# COMPACT_ATOMS: atom_id res chain seq x y z
N MET A 1 13.62 -37.74 8.58
CA MET A 1 14.56 -36.74 8.06
C MET A 1 14.49 -35.51 8.94
N LYS A 2 15.65 -34.91 9.26
CA LYS A 2 15.86 -34.01 10.39
C LYS A 2 15.31 -32.59 10.14
N SER A 3 14.71 -32.02 11.20
CA SER A 3 14.11 -30.68 11.31
C SER A 3 15.13 -29.53 11.35
N SER A 4 16.25 -29.63 10.63
CA SER A 4 17.37 -28.67 10.80
C SER A 4 17.85 -27.97 9.53
N GLU A 5 17.18 -28.12 8.38
CA GLU A 5 17.60 -27.53 7.10
C GLU A 5 16.74 -26.36 6.59
N VAL A 6 15.76 -25.86 7.36
CA VAL A 6 14.84 -24.79 6.90
C VAL A 6 15.26 -23.38 7.35
N ARG A 7 16.39 -23.22 8.04
CA ARG A 7 16.67 -22.01 8.84
C ARG A 7 17.26 -20.79 8.12
N SER A 8 17.64 -20.86 6.83
CA SER A 8 18.27 -19.73 6.11
C SER A 8 17.48 -19.19 4.90
N GLY A 9 16.31 -19.76 4.57
CA GLY A 9 15.67 -19.50 3.27
C GLY A 9 14.66 -18.35 3.19
N GLY A 10 14.21 -17.77 4.31
CA GLY A 10 13.00 -16.92 4.32
C GLY A 10 13.04 -15.76 3.33
N TYR A 11 14.03 -14.87 3.45
CA TYR A 11 14.18 -13.71 2.57
C TYR A 11 14.44 -14.10 1.10
N GLU A 12 15.33 -15.06 0.84
CA GLU A 12 15.69 -15.49 -0.51
C GLU A 12 14.52 -16.18 -1.23
N LEU A 13 13.78 -17.04 -0.54
CA LEU A 13 12.57 -17.67 -1.07
C LEU A 13 11.50 -16.64 -1.39
N ILE A 14 11.38 -15.59 -0.59
CA ILE A 14 10.43 -14.49 -0.83
C ILE A 14 10.87 -13.64 -2.00
N GLN A 15 12.17 -13.35 -2.14
CA GLN A 15 12.71 -12.66 -3.31
C GLN A 15 12.45 -13.47 -4.58
N LYS A 16 12.69 -14.79 -4.55
CA LYS A 16 12.35 -15.69 -5.65
C LYS A 16 10.86 -15.67 -5.98
N SER A 17 10.01 -15.86 -4.98
CA SER A 17 8.55 -15.86 -5.15
C SER A 17 8.06 -14.53 -5.71
N LEU A 18 8.49 -13.40 -5.14
CA LEU A 18 8.17 -12.07 -5.65
C LEU A 18 8.64 -11.88 -7.08
N GLY A 19 9.79 -12.45 -7.48
CA GLY A 19 10.32 -12.43 -8.85
C GLY A 19 9.48 -13.22 -9.87
N GLU A 20 8.74 -14.22 -9.43
CA GLU A 20 7.88 -15.06 -10.29
C GLU A 20 6.43 -14.52 -10.38
N MET A 21 6.00 -13.68 -9.43
CA MET A 21 4.64 -13.13 -9.40
C MET A 21 4.39 -12.05 -10.46
N GLU A 22 3.23 -12.11 -11.12
CA GLU A 22 2.78 -11.04 -12.03
C GLU A 22 2.18 -9.83 -11.31
N GLY A 23 1.76 -10.02 -10.06
CA GLY A 23 1.11 -8.99 -9.27
C GLY A 23 0.69 -9.50 -7.89
N VAL A 24 0.07 -8.62 -7.10
CA VAL A 24 -0.39 -8.92 -5.76
C VAL A 24 -1.78 -8.35 -5.49
N VAL A 25 -2.45 -8.93 -4.50
CA VAL A 25 -3.66 -8.41 -3.89
C VAL A 25 -3.39 -8.13 -2.42
N LEU A 26 -3.51 -6.88 -1.99
CA LEU A 26 -3.36 -6.47 -0.60
C LEU A 26 -4.76 -6.24 -0.01
N ARG A 27 -5.04 -6.88 1.12
CA ARG A 27 -6.31 -6.74 1.83
C ARG A 27 -6.11 -6.35 3.28
N GLN A 28 -6.73 -5.26 3.69
CA GLN A 28 -6.80 -4.89 5.10
C GLN A 28 -7.78 -5.79 5.87
N SER A 29 -7.38 -6.19 7.07
CA SER A 29 -8.16 -7.04 7.97
C SER A 29 -9.11 -6.23 8.84
N THR A 30 -10.29 -6.79 9.12
CA THR A 30 -11.26 -6.17 10.02
C THR A 30 -10.81 -6.23 11.46
N GLN A 31 -10.80 -5.07 12.12
CA GLN A 31 -10.48 -4.95 13.54
C GLN A 31 -11.77 -4.80 14.34
N LYS A 32 -12.44 -5.93 14.59
CA LYS A 32 -13.75 -5.97 15.27
C LYS A 32 -13.75 -5.29 16.63
N ALA A 33 -12.63 -5.36 17.36
CA ALA A 33 -12.48 -4.72 18.68
C ALA A 33 -12.56 -3.19 18.61
N GLU A 34 -11.99 -2.58 17.57
CA GLU A 34 -12.08 -1.13 17.33
C GLU A 34 -13.52 -0.70 17.04
N MET A 35 -14.23 -1.44 16.17
CA MET A 35 -15.63 -1.16 15.86
C MET A 35 -16.51 -1.19 17.12
N ILE A 36 -16.25 -2.12 18.04
CA ILE A 36 -16.95 -2.22 19.32
C ILE A 36 -16.58 -1.05 20.23
N ALA A 37 -15.29 -0.72 20.35
CA ALA A 37 -14.82 0.38 21.19
C ALA A 37 -15.41 1.74 20.74
N GLN A 38 -15.43 2.01 19.44
CA GLN A 38 -16.02 3.22 18.88
C GLN A 38 -17.54 3.27 19.09
N ALA A 39 -18.25 2.14 18.98
CA ALA A 39 -19.68 2.07 19.26
C ALA A 39 -20.04 2.42 20.71
N VAL A 40 -19.08 2.28 21.64
CA VAL A 40 -19.24 2.67 23.05
C VAL A 40 -18.51 3.98 23.40
N GLY A 41 -18.06 4.75 22.40
CA GLY A 41 -17.42 6.06 22.60
C GLY A 41 -15.97 6.01 23.10
N LEU A 42 -15.32 4.85 23.07
CA LEU A 42 -13.90 4.73 23.43
C LEU A 42 -13.01 5.05 22.21
N PRO A 43 -12.05 5.99 22.33
CA PRO A 43 -11.14 6.38 21.25
C PRO A 43 -9.98 5.37 21.13
N TYR A 44 -10.31 4.10 20.96
CA TYR A 44 -9.36 3.01 20.72
C TYR A 44 -9.24 2.75 19.24
N GLU A 45 -8.01 2.61 18.76
CA GLU A 45 -7.71 2.32 17.36
C GLU A 45 -6.60 1.27 17.31
N ALA A 46 -6.85 0.13 16.66
CA ALA A 46 -5.87 -0.96 16.64
C ALA A 46 -4.87 -0.78 15.49
N GLY A 47 -3.62 -1.21 15.69
CA GLY A 47 -2.60 -1.16 14.65
C GLY A 47 -3.02 -2.01 13.45
N ASN A 48 -3.03 -1.43 12.24
CA ASN A 48 -3.58 -2.07 11.05
C ASN A 48 -2.93 -3.43 10.74
N LYS A 49 -3.72 -4.36 10.21
CA LYS A 49 -3.25 -5.69 9.79
C LYS A 49 -3.66 -5.93 8.35
N TYR A 50 -2.75 -6.46 7.55
CA TYR A 50 -2.98 -6.73 6.15
C TYR A 50 -2.57 -8.15 5.78
N THR A 51 -3.28 -8.72 4.81
CA THR A 51 -2.92 -9.97 4.17
C THR A 51 -2.58 -9.66 2.71
N ILE A 52 -1.43 -10.15 2.27
CA ILE A 52 -0.93 -10.04 0.90
C ILE A 52 -1.12 -11.39 0.26
N HIS A 53 -1.71 -11.39 -0.92
CA HIS A 53 -1.96 -12.56 -1.74
C HIS A 53 -1.29 -12.37 -3.11
N GLN A 54 -0.98 -13.47 -3.78
CA GLN A 54 -0.59 -13.41 -5.18
C GLN A 54 -1.81 -13.05 -6.04
N LEU A 55 -1.62 -12.22 -7.07
CA LEU A 55 -2.63 -12.00 -8.09
C LEU A 55 -2.84 -13.31 -8.87
N PRO A 56 -4.07 -13.86 -8.94
CA PRO A 56 -4.31 -15.08 -9.70
C PRO A 56 -3.98 -14.87 -11.19
N THR A 57 -3.28 -15.84 -11.80
CA THR A 57 -2.76 -15.75 -13.17
C THR A 57 -3.84 -15.59 -14.26
N ASN A 58 -5.08 -15.96 -13.96
CA ASN A 58 -6.22 -15.79 -14.85
C ASN A 58 -6.95 -14.45 -14.67
N ARG A 59 -6.47 -13.54 -13.81
CA ARG A 59 -7.09 -12.25 -13.52
C ARG A 59 -6.20 -11.11 -13.99
N LYS A 60 -6.83 -10.07 -14.53
CA LYS A 60 -6.15 -8.86 -15.00
C LYS A 60 -6.51 -7.69 -14.11
N VAL A 61 -5.53 -6.85 -13.83
CA VAL A 61 -5.75 -5.58 -13.14
C VAL A 61 -6.38 -4.61 -14.12
N LYS A 62 -7.37 -3.84 -13.67
CA LYS A 62 -8.03 -2.85 -14.52
C LYS A 62 -7.05 -1.76 -14.97
N THR A 63 -7.12 -1.43 -16.25
CA THR A 63 -6.41 -0.29 -16.84
C THR A 63 -7.27 0.99 -16.88
N HIS A 64 -8.59 0.83 -16.72
CA HIS A 64 -9.58 1.90 -16.65
C HIS A 64 -10.74 1.46 -15.72
N PRO A 65 -11.43 2.37 -15.01
CA PRO A 65 -12.52 1.97 -14.10
C PRO A 65 -13.65 1.17 -14.75
N LYS A 66 -13.91 1.41 -16.04
CA LYS A 66 -14.89 0.70 -16.87
C LYS A 66 -14.30 -0.40 -17.77
N ASP A 67 -13.06 -0.81 -17.51
CA ASP A 67 -12.41 -1.89 -18.25
C ASP A 67 -13.20 -3.20 -18.08
N PRO A 68 -13.77 -3.78 -19.16
CA PRO A 68 -14.57 -4.99 -19.10
C PRO A 68 -13.74 -6.26 -18.89
N ASP A 69 -12.45 -6.22 -19.24
CA ASP A 69 -11.54 -7.38 -19.13
C ASP A 69 -10.82 -7.42 -17.78
N GLY A 70 -10.82 -6.30 -17.05
CA GLY A 70 -10.21 -6.19 -15.74
C GLY A 70 -11.10 -6.75 -14.62
N TRP A 71 -10.48 -7.46 -13.69
CA TRP A 71 -11.15 -8.14 -12.60
C TRP A 71 -11.65 -7.15 -11.53
N SER A 72 -12.93 -7.23 -11.18
CA SER A 72 -13.52 -6.54 -10.02
C SER A 72 -13.75 -7.55 -8.90
N PRO A 73 -12.81 -7.68 -7.94
CA PRO A 73 -12.93 -8.70 -6.91
C PRO A 73 -14.07 -8.41 -5.94
N THR A 74 -14.78 -9.46 -5.54
CA THR A 74 -15.76 -9.42 -4.44
C THR A 74 -15.11 -9.82 -3.10
N GLY A 75 -15.74 -9.43 -2.00
CA GLY A 75 -15.26 -9.70 -0.65
C GLY A 75 -15.07 -11.19 -0.34
N PRO A 76 -15.99 -12.09 -0.77
CA PRO A 76 -15.78 -13.53 -0.67
C PRO A 76 -14.60 -14.04 -1.50
N GLU A 77 -14.41 -13.57 -2.74
CA GLU A 77 -13.25 -13.95 -3.56
C GLU A 77 -11.94 -13.53 -2.89
N LEU A 78 -11.87 -12.29 -2.38
CA LEU A 78 -10.70 -11.79 -1.64
C LEU A 78 -10.43 -12.55 -0.34
N LYS A 79 -11.45 -13.16 0.27
CA LYS A 79 -11.30 -14.01 1.46
C LYS A 79 -10.82 -15.42 1.14
N ALA A 80 -11.10 -15.90 -0.07
CA ALA A 80 -10.75 -17.24 -0.52
C ALA A 80 -9.31 -17.34 -1.06
N LEU A 81 -8.64 -16.22 -1.34
CA LEU A 81 -7.26 -16.21 -1.80
C LEU A 81 -6.30 -16.76 -0.74
N GLU A 82 -5.32 -17.56 -1.19
CA GLU A 82 -4.27 -18.08 -0.33
C GLU A 82 -3.33 -16.94 0.12
N PRO A 83 -3.04 -16.82 1.43
CA PRO A 83 -2.15 -15.77 1.94
C PRO A 83 -0.70 -16.09 1.58
N PHE A 84 -0.04 -15.15 0.91
CA PHE A 84 1.40 -15.21 0.65
C PHE A 84 2.21 -14.61 1.80
N MET A 85 1.76 -13.46 2.33
CA MET A 85 2.48 -12.70 3.36
C MET A 85 1.49 -11.93 4.23
N ARG A 86 1.87 -11.61 5.46
CA ARG A 86 1.09 -10.78 6.38
C ARG A 86 1.88 -9.53 6.73
N ALA A 87 1.20 -8.40 6.81
CA ALA A 87 1.79 -7.16 7.29
C ALA A 87 1.06 -6.69 8.56
N LYS A 88 1.81 -6.33 9.59
CA LYS A 88 1.27 -5.84 10.86
C LYS A 88 1.91 -4.51 11.23
N GLU A 89 1.06 -3.55 11.51
CA GLU A 89 1.46 -2.24 11.98
C GLU A 89 1.89 -2.30 13.44
N GLU A 90 3.03 -1.70 13.74
CA GLU A 90 3.43 -1.29 15.08
C GLU A 90 3.30 0.24 15.17
N SER A 91 2.43 0.69 16.07
CA SER A 91 2.23 2.11 16.34
C SER A 91 1.79 2.36 17.78
N SER A 92 2.13 3.56 18.28
CA SER A 92 1.69 4.00 19.60
C SER A 92 0.20 4.39 19.55
N CYS A 93 -0.62 3.70 20.34
CA CYS A 93 -2.05 4.02 20.52
C CYS A 93 -2.25 5.50 20.88
N PHE A 94 -1.45 6.02 21.82
CA PHE A 94 -1.53 7.42 22.24
C PHE A 94 -1.22 8.40 21.08
N THR A 95 -0.13 8.15 20.34
CA THR A 95 0.24 9.00 19.19
C THR A 95 -0.84 8.96 18.12
N ARG A 96 -1.44 7.80 17.89
CA ARG A 96 -2.54 7.62 16.93
C ARG A 96 -3.77 8.42 17.34
N THR A 97 -4.30 8.19 18.55
CA THR A 97 -5.46 8.92 19.06
C THR A 97 -5.24 10.44 19.04
N MET A 98 -4.05 10.91 19.45
CA MET A 98 -3.72 12.32 19.50
C MET A 98 -3.67 12.96 18.10
N LEU A 99 -3.02 12.31 17.13
CA LEU A 99 -2.92 12.85 15.76
C LEU A 99 -4.25 12.78 15.03
N THR A 100 -5.06 11.73 15.25
CA THR A 100 -6.43 11.65 14.74
C THR A 100 -7.27 12.79 15.31
N TRP A 101 -7.20 13.06 16.61
CA TRP A 101 -7.93 14.17 17.25
C TRP A 101 -7.53 15.55 16.69
N LEU A 102 -6.26 15.75 16.32
CA LEU A 102 -5.79 16.99 15.66
C LEU A 102 -6.09 17.05 14.15
N GLY A 103 -6.75 16.04 13.56
CA GLY A 103 -7.00 15.97 12.11
C GLY A 103 -5.76 15.65 11.27
N CYS A 104 -4.68 15.21 11.93
CA CYS A 104 -3.36 14.93 11.35
C CYS A 104 -3.00 13.44 11.39
N GLY A 105 -3.99 12.53 11.48
CA GLY A 105 -3.78 11.08 11.58
C GLY A 105 -2.85 10.53 10.49
N SER A 106 -2.98 11.03 9.26
CA SER A 106 -2.12 10.66 8.12
C SER A 106 -0.64 11.03 8.30
N LEU A 107 -0.27 11.90 9.25
CA LEU A 107 1.12 12.30 9.52
C LEU A 107 1.85 11.37 10.51
N ARG A 108 1.11 10.39 11.05
CA ARG A 108 1.57 9.49 12.10
C ARG A 108 2.82 8.69 11.75
N PRO A 109 3.80 8.60 12.68
CA PRO A 109 4.89 7.65 12.55
C PRO A 109 4.39 6.23 12.78
N LEU A 110 4.93 5.27 12.04
CA LEU A 110 4.60 3.86 12.20
C LEU A 110 5.70 2.96 11.66
N LYS A 111 5.70 1.72 12.14
CA LYS A 111 6.45 0.62 11.53
C LYS A 111 5.48 -0.41 10.97
N MET A 112 5.86 -1.07 9.89
CA MET A 112 5.11 -2.19 9.32
C MET A 112 6.01 -3.41 9.20
N HIS A 113 5.58 -4.48 9.85
CA HIS A 113 6.29 -5.74 9.95
C HIS A 113 5.73 -6.73 8.95
N PHE A 114 6.54 -7.19 8.00
CA PHE A 114 6.14 -8.16 6.99
C PHE A 114 6.63 -9.55 7.39
N MET A 115 5.70 -10.47 7.59
CA MET A 115 5.95 -11.82 8.08
C MET A 115 5.43 -12.85 7.07
N VAL A 116 6.11 -13.99 6.98
CA VAL A 116 5.71 -15.13 6.13
C VAL A 116 5.55 -16.38 6.99
N GLY A 117 4.43 -17.08 6.79
CA GLY A 117 4.10 -18.27 7.56
C GLY A 117 3.55 -17.95 8.96
N SER A 118 3.73 -18.90 9.87
CA SER A 118 3.35 -18.79 11.29
C SER A 118 4.49 -18.30 12.19
N ASP A 119 5.69 -18.11 11.64
CA ASP A 119 6.86 -17.69 12.39
C ASP A 119 6.90 -16.15 12.47
N ASP A 120 7.14 -15.62 13.67
CA ASP A 120 7.17 -14.18 14.00
C ASP A 120 8.43 -13.45 13.48
N GLY A 121 9.10 -13.99 12.45
CA GLY A 121 10.29 -13.38 11.85
C GLY A 121 9.92 -12.35 10.79
N ASP A 122 10.36 -11.10 10.98
CA ASP A 122 10.23 -10.07 9.95
C ASP A 122 11.14 -10.38 8.77
N VAL A 123 10.59 -10.26 7.57
CA VAL A 123 11.31 -10.37 6.29
C VAL A 123 11.57 -8.97 5.72
N TYR A 124 10.59 -8.09 5.87
CA TYR A 124 10.72 -6.68 5.57
C TYR A 124 10.22 -5.85 6.73
N LEU A 125 10.86 -4.71 6.91
CA LEU A 125 10.42 -3.67 7.82
C LEU A 125 10.22 -2.38 7.03
N ILE A 126 9.02 -1.81 7.13
CA ILE A 126 8.82 -0.41 6.72
C ILE A 126 8.95 0.47 7.95
N ASP A 127 9.73 1.53 7.81
CA ASP A 127 9.83 2.62 8.77
C ASP A 127 9.27 3.91 8.16
N ARG A 128 8.25 4.47 8.80
CA ARG A 128 7.64 5.74 8.40
C ARG A 128 7.83 6.74 9.54
N PRO A 129 8.75 7.72 9.41
CA PRO A 129 8.92 8.76 10.42
C PRO A 129 7.77 9.77 10.39
N PHE A 130 7.60 10.51 11.49
CA PHE A 130 6.72 11.66 11.52
C PHE A 130 7.28 12.76 10.61
N LYS A 131 6.46 13.24 9.68
CA LYS A 131 6.77 14.36 8.80
C LYS A 131 5.51 15.19 8.58
N CYS A 132 5.69 16.46 8.24
CA CYS A 132 4.57 17.40 8.10
C CYS A 132 3.89 17.38 6.72
N GLY A 133 4.43 16.60 5.78
CA GLY A 133 3.91 16.48 4.42
C GLY A 133 4.57 17.40 3.41
N GLY A 134 4.49 17.02 2.13
CA GLY A 134 5.16 17.74 1.05
C GLY A 134 4.67 19.17 0.87
N ALA A 135 3.43 19.50 1.25
CA ALA A 135 2.85 20.84 1.18
C ALA A 135 3.54 21.90 2.09
N VAL A 136 4.42 21.47 2.99
CA VAL A 136 5.28 22.36 3.80
C VAL A 136 6.77 22.04 3.60
N CYS A 137 7.12 21.57 2.40
CA CYS A 137 8.49 21.19 2.02
C CYS A 137 9.07 20.01 2.84
N CYS A 138 8.22 19.20 3.48
CA CYS A 138 8.63 18.04 4.29
C CYS A 138 7.93 16.76 3.80
N PRO A 139 8.24 16.28 2.58
CA PRO A 139 7.52 15.17 1.95
C PRO A 139 7.54 13.91 2.79
N MET A 140 6.37 13.31 2.96
CA MET A 140 6.22 12.03 3.64
C MET A 140 7.06 10.98 2.94
N GLU A 141 7.69 10.12 3.72
CA GLU A 141 8.47 9.01 3.19
C GLU A 141 8.25 7.74 4.01
N MET A 142 8.37 6.60 3.34
CA MET A 142 8.47 5.27 3.92
C MET A 142 9.77 4.63 3.46
N ARG A 143 10.55 4.13 4.41
CA ARG A 143 11.81 3.42 4.14
C ARG A 143 11.54 1.94 4.23
N LEU A 144 12.07 1.17 3.27
CA LEU A 144 11.91 -0.28 3.25
C LEU A 144 13.28 -0.93 3.48
N ASP A 145 13.35 -1.74 4.53
CA ASP A 145 14.53 -2.50 4.93
C ASP A 145 14.25 -4.00 4.79
N ALA A 146 15.23 -4.74 4.25
CA ALA A 146 15.27 -6.19 4.24
C ALA A 146 15.83 -6.70 5.56
N MET A 147 15.13 -7.64 6.17
CA MET A 147 15.54 -8.35 7.37
C MET A 147 15.97 -9.75 6.94
N SER A 148 17.27 -10.01 6.93
CA SER A 148 17.80 -11.35 6.68
C SER A 148 18.28 -11.94 7.99
N ASN A 149 17.94 -13.20 8.26
CA ASN A 149 18.41 -13.92 9.45
C ASN A 149 19.94 -14.01 9.52
N ASP A 150 20.61 -13.91 8.37
CA ASP A 150 22.07 -14.03 8.26
C ASP A 150 22.80 -12.70 8.48
N LYS A 151 22.08 -11.57 8.50
CA LYS A 151 22.66 -10.24 8.73
C LYS A 151 22.18 -9.68 10.06
N THR A 152 23.14 -9.26 10.90
CA THR A 152 22.85 -8.56 12.16
C THR A 152 22.25 -7.18 11.94
N GLU A 153 22.46 -6.57 10.76
CA GLU A 153 21.91 -5.25 10.42
C GLU A 153 20.92 -5.30 9.25
N PRO A 154 19.80 -4.56 9.32
CA PRO A 154 18.86 -4.40 8.21
C PRO A 154 19.54 -3.85 6.96
N THR A 155 19.21 -4.39 5.79
CA THR A 155 19.71 -3.86 4.52
C THR A 155 18.66 -2.96 3.87
N ARG A 156 18.97 -1.67 3.69
CA ARG A 156 18.08 -0.72 3.00
C ARG A 156 17.86 -1.12 1.55
N ILE A 157 16.60 -1.38 1.19
CA ILE A 157 16.20 -1.62 -0.20
C ILE A 157 15.96 -0.29 -0.91
N GLY A 158 15.28 0.64 -0.25
CA GLY A 158 14.92 1.91 -0.85
C GLY A 158 13.91 2.68 -0.03
N ARG A 159 13.23 3.63 -0.68
CA ARG A 159 12.18 4.43 -0.06
C ARG A 159 11.06 4.76 -1.05
N VAL A 160 9.91 5.08 -0.48
CA VAL A 160 8.76 5.63 -1.16
C VAL A 160 8.53 7.03 -0.61
N ARG A 161 8.40 8.04 -1.47
CA ARG A 161 8.35 9.45 -1.04
C ARG A 161 7.37 10.26 -1.87
N GLU A 162 6.67 11.20 -1.25
CA GLU A 162 5.84 12.16 -1.99
C GLU A 162 6.67 13.01 -2.97
N ASP A 163 6.21 13.11 -4.21
CA ASP A 163 6.82 13.94 -5.24
C ASP A 163 6.07 15.28 -5.40
N PHE A 164 6.71 16.32 -4.88
CA PHE A 164 6.33 17.72 -5.09
C PHE A 164 7.36 18.44 -5.97
N SER A 165 8.05 17.78 -6.89
CA SER A 165 9.04 18.40 -7.77
C SER A 165 8.55 18.46 -9.23
N PRO A 166 8.59 19.64 -9.89
CA PRO A 166 8.77 20.98 -9.32
C PRO A 166 7.55 21.39 -8.46
N TYR A 167 7.82 22.13 -7.37
CA TYR A 167 6.83 22.42 -6.33
C TYR A 167 5.53 23.04 -6.83
N MET A 168 5.62 24.12 -7.60
CA MET A 168 4.42 24.80 -8.11
C MET A 168 3.61 23.92 -9.07
N GLY A 169 4.29 23.13 -9.93
CA GLY A 169 3.61 22.24 -10.87
C GLY A 169 2.89 21.08 -10.18
N ARG A 170 3.55 20.43 -9.22
CA ARG A 170 2.97 19.31 -8.46
C ARG A 170 1.92 19.77 -7.46
N CYS A 171 2.12 20.92 -6.82
CA CYS A 171 1.11 21.54 -5.95
C CYS A 171 -0.16 21.92 -6.74
N CYS A 172 0.00 22.50 -7.93
CA CYS A 172 -1.13 22.76 -8.83
C CYS A 172 -1.82 21.46 -9.27
N SER A 173 -1.07 20.41 -9.58
CA SER A 173 -1.64 19.09 -9.91
C SER A 173 -2.47 18.53 -8.74
N ALA A 174 -1.96 18.63 -7.51
CA ALA A 174 -2.66 18.16 -6.32
C ALA A 174 -3.91 19.00 -6.03
N CYS A 175 -3.81 20.34 -6.12
CA CYS A 175 -4.90 21.27 -5.79
C CYS A 175 -5.99 21.31 -6.87
N CYS A 176 -5.61 21.45 -8.14
CA CYS A 176 -6.53 21.69 -9.24
C CYS A 176 -7.01 20.42 -9.94
N LEU A 177 -6.19 19.36 -9.95
CA LEU A 177 -6.49 18.11 -10.63
C LEU A 177 -6.71 16.94 -9.65
N ALA A 178 -6.63 17.18 -8.34
CA ALA A 178 -6.63 16.14 -7.30
C ALA A 178 -5.67 14.99 -7.64
N THR A 179 -4.53 15.31 -8.25
CA THR A 179 -3.55 14.34 -8.73
C THR A 179 -2.26 14.46 -7.94
N THR A 180 -1.88 13.40 -7.23
CA THR A 180 -0.64 13.30 -6.46
C THR A 180 0.32 12.31 -7.10
N TYR A 181 1.59 12.48 -6.79
CA TYR A 181 2.68 11.64 -7.28
C TYR A 181 3.49 11.15 -6.09
N THR A 182 3.83 9.88 -6.12
CA THR A 182 4.68 9.25 -5.11
C THR A 182 5.80 8.53 -5.83
N ASP A 183 7.04 8.90 -5.54
CA ASP A 183 8.22 8.30 -6.14
C ASP A 183 8.62 7.03 -5.37
N ILE A 184 8.99 6.02 -6.15
CA ILE A 184 9.52 4.75 -5.69
C ILE A 184 10.99 4.72 -6.07
N GLU A 185 11.86 4.78 -5.07
CA GLU A 185 13.30 4.96 -5.25
C GLU A 185 14.08 3.81 -4.62
N ARG A 186 15.04 3.27 -5.36
CA ARG A 186 15.97 2.24 -4.88
C ARG A 186 17.16 2.90 -4.19
N ALA A 187 17.60 2.34 -3.07
CA ALA A 187 18.84 2.77 -2.44
C ALA A 187 20.05 2.22 -3.20
N LEU A 188 21.04 3.08 -3.41
CA LEU A 188 22.32 2.74 -4.01
C LEU A 188 23.38 2.51 -2.93
N PRO A 189 24.48 1.79 -3.23
CA PRO A 189 25.54 1.49 -2.26
C PRO A 189 26.23 2.73 -1.67
N ASP A 190 26.19 3.86 -2.38
CA ASP A 190 26.73 5.15 -1.95
C ASP A 190 25.78 5.93 -1.01
N GLY A 191 24.62 5.36 -0.70
CA GLY A 191 23.59 5.98 0.14
C GLY A 191 22.65 6.93 -0.60
N SER A 192 22.85 7.13 -1.91
CA SER A 192 21.94 7.89 -2.76
C SER A 192 20.71 7.04 -3.17
N TYR A 193 19.77 7.68 -3.86
CA TYR A 193 18.52 7.04 -4.30
C TYR A 193 18.32 7.21 -5.80
N GLU A 194 17.97 6.11 -6.47
CA GLU A 194 17.63 6.11 -7.90
C GLU A 194 16.11 5.91 -8.04
N LYS A 195 15.45 6.84 -8.74
CA LYS A 195 14.03 6.72 -9.06
C LYS A 195 13.78 5.58 -10.04
N ARG A 196 12.96 4.62 -9.63
CA ARG A 196 12.56 3.47 -10.44
C ARG A 196 11.17 3.63 -11.04
N TYR A 197 10.23 4.15 -10.24
CA TYR A 197 8.86 4.38 -10.69
C TYR A 197 8.25 5.62 -10.02
N SER A 198 7.14 6.11 -10.57
CA SER A 198 6.23 7.03 -9.90
C SER A 198 4.83 6.45 -9.90
N LEU A 199 4.19 6.43 -8.74
CA LEU A 199 2.77 6.17 -8.61
C LEU A 199 2.00 7.48 -8.84
N ARG A 200 1.19 7.53 -9.90
CA ARG A 200 0.28 8.65 -10.19
C ARG A 200 -1.13 8.31 -9.73
N VAL A 201 -1.63 9.09 -8.78
CA VAL A 201 -2.96 8.90 -8.19
C VAL A 201 -3.81 10.11 -8.46
N ASN A 202 -4.95 9.95 -9.11
CA ASN A 202 -5.94 11.01 -9.29
C ASN A 202 -7.26 10.62 -8.61
N LEU A 203 -7.74 11.46 -7.71
CA LEU A 203 -8.99 11.24 -6.95
C LEU A 203 -10.20 11.94 -7.59
N SER A 204 -9.98 12.76 -8.60
CA SER A 204 -10.99 13.62 -9.22
C SER A 204 -11.77 12.90 -10.33
N CYS A 205 -12.81 13.60 -10.80
CA CYS A 205 -13.60 13.21 -11.96
C CYS A 205 -12.90 13.56 -13.29
N CYS A 206 -11.69 14.14 -13.22
CA CYS A 206 -10.84 14.54 -14.34
C CYS A 206 -9.44 13.89 -14.22
N GLY A 207 -8.62 14.04 -15.27
CA GLY A 207 -7.33 13.37 -15.40
C GLY A 207 -7.37 12.23 -16.43
N ARG A 208 -6.35 11.34 -16.41
CA ARG A 208 -6.25 10.22 -17.37
C ARG A 208 -7.47 9.29 -17.28
N VAL A 209 -7.90 8.99 -16.07
CA VAL A 209 -9.05 8.13 -15.79
C VAL A 209 -10.00 8.84 -14.83
N ASN A 210 -11.28 8.52 -14.89
CA ASN A 210 -12.27 9.13 -13.99
C ASN A 210 -12.43 8.26 -12.73
N ASN A 211 -11.89 8.70 -11.59
CA ASN A 211 -12.02 8.01 -10.30
C ASN A 211 -13.07 8.64 -9.37
N CYS A 212 -13.92 9.52 -9.90
CA CYS A 212 -15.01 10.15 -9.17
C CYS A 212 -15.86 9.11 -8.42
N CYS A 213 -16.04 9.33 -7.12
CA CYS A 213 -16.77 8.43 -6.22
C CYS A 213 -16.19 6.99 -6.15
N ALA A 214 -14.94 6.75 -6.54
CA ALA A 214 -14.27 5.47 -6.40
C ALA A 214 -13.14 5.53 -5.36
N PRO A 215 -12.87 4.43 -4.65
CA PRO A 215 -13.67 3.21 -4.57
C PRO A 215 -14.86 3.38 -3.60
N SER A 216 -16.08 3.14 -4.07
CA SER A 216 -17.31 3.15 -3.25
C SER A 216 -18.42 2.30 -3.86
N CYS A 217 -19.61 2.32 -3.26
CA CYS A 217 -20.80 1.72 -3.83
C CYS A 217 -21.25 2.36 -5.17
N CYS A 218 -20.94 3.64 -5.42
CA CYS A 218 -21.26 4.32 -6.67
C CYS A 218 -20.31 3.92 -7.82
N ARG A 219 -19.08 3.53 -7.47
CA ARG A 219 -18.07 3.04 -8.40
C ARG A 219 -17.08 2.16 -7.66
N ASN A 220 -17.15 0.85 -7.93
CA ASN A 220 -16.44 -0.15 -7.16
C ASN A 220 -14.91 0.03 -7.19
N ASP A 221 -14.36 0.39 -8.35
CA ASP A 221 -12.92 0.39 -8.59
C ASP A 221 -12.40 1.79 -8.92
N ALA A 222 -11.36 2.22 -8.20
CA ALA A 222 -10.47 3.29 -8.61
C ALA A 222 -9.24 2.68 -9.30
N VAL A 223 -8.73 3.33 -10.35
CA VAL A 223 -7.55 2.87 -11.09
C VAL A 223 -6.49 3.96 -11.11
N TYR A 224 -5.25 3.58 -10.86
CA TYR A 224 -4.06 4.42 -10.80
C TYR A 224 -2.95 3.83 -11.67
N ASP A 225 -1.95 4.65 -11.95
CA ASP A 225 -0.88 4.28 -12.88
C ASP A 225 0.46 4.20 -12.15
N VAL A 226 1.23 3.16 -12.47
CA VAL A 226 2.66 3.08 -12.17
C VAL A 226 3.40 3.53 -13.43
N LEU A 227 4.15 4.62 -13.28
CA LEU A 227 4.92 5.23 -14.36
C LEU A 227 6.40 4.84 -14.24
N ASP A 228 7.07 4.66 -15.37
CA ASP A 228 8.53 4.58 -15.42
C ASP A 228 9.18 5.98 -15.24
N PRO A 229 10.51 6.09 -15.20
CA PRO A 229 11.19 7.39 -15.08
C PRO A 229 10.98 8.33 -16.28
N LYS A 230 10.54 7.80 -17.44
CA LYS A 230 10.20 8.59 -18.63
C LYS A 230 8.76 9.13 -18.59
N GLY A 231 7.95 8.65 -17.65
CA GLY A 231 6.55 9.03 -17.48
C GLY A 231 5.55 8.11 -18.18
N GLU A 232 6.02 6.99 -18.75
CA GLU A 232 5.19 6.02 -19.46
C GLU A 232 4.52 5.04 -18.49
N VAL A 233 3.27 4.67 -18.77
CA VAL A 233 2.53 3.71 -17.93
C VAL A 233 3.08 2.30 -18.16
N VAL A 234 3.66 1.71 -17.11
CA VAL A 234 4.26 0.35 -17.16
C VAL A 234 3.50 -0.68 -16.33
N ALA A 235 2.59 -0.23 -15.46
CA ALA A 235 1.69 -1.07 -14.71
C ALA A 235 0.49 -0.27 -14.19
N ASN A 236 -0.53 -0.98 -13.71
CA ASN A 236 -1.72 -0.39 -13.11
C ASN A 236 -1.91 -0.86 -11.67
N LEU A 237 -2.48 0.03 -10.87
CA LEU A 237 -2.93 -0.22 -9.52
C LEU A 237 -4.44 0.00 -9.47
N GLN A 238 -5.19 -0.98 -9.01
CA GLN A 238 -6.62 -0.88 -8.77
C GLN A 238 -6.89 -0.90 -7.27
N VAL A 239 -7.79 -0.04 -6.81
CA VAL A 239 -8.33 -0.08 -5.45
C VAL A 239 -9.80 -0.44 -5.55
N SER A 240 -10.18 -1.58 -4.97
CA SER A 240 -11.54 -2.12 -5.05
C SER A 240 -12.26 -1.99 -3.71
N PHE A 241 -13.49 -1.50 -3.76
CA PHE A 241 -14.38 -1.46 -2.60
C PHE A 241 -14.74 -2.88 -2.13
N GLY A 242 -15.01 -3.78 -3.07
CA GLY A 242 -15.12 -5.22 -2.84
C GLY A 242 -16.30 -5.68 -1.98
N SER A 243 -17.10 -4.80 -1.36
CA SER A 243 -18.17 -5.26 -0.46
C SER A 243 -19.46 -5.69 -1.17
N GLY A 244 -19.68 -5.26 -2.42
CA GLY A 244 -20.87 -5.60 -3.23
C GLY A 244 -22.23 -5.13 -2.70
N GLU A 245 -22.32 -4.68 -1.44
CA GLU A 245 -23.59 -4.31 -0.79
C GLU A 245 -23.64 -2.79 -0.52
N CYS A 246 -24.49 -2.07 -1.26
CA CYS A 246 -24.64 -0.61 -1.17
C CYS A 246 -25.32 -0.14 0.14
N LEU A 247 -26.16 -0.97 0.76
CA LEU A 247 -27.04 -0.58 1.87
C LEU A 247 -26.41 -0.68 3.27
N LYS A 248 -25.34 -1.47 3.46
CA LYS A 248 -24.64 -1.57 4.75
C LYS A 248 -23.51 -0.55 4.92
N ALA A 249 -23.19 0.21 3.88
CA ALA A 249 -22.10 1.16 3.88
C ALA A 249 -22.55 2.44 3.16
N CYS A 250 -23.24 3.33 3.88
CA CYS A 250 -23.26 4.73 3.50
C CYS A 250 -21.79 5.18 3.47
N CYS A 251 -21.23 5.34 2.27
CA CYS A 251 -19.88 5.82 1.95
C CYS A 251 -18.83 5.63 3.06
N ARG A 252 -18.35 4.38 3.27
CA ARG A 252 -17.27 4.00 4.22
C ARG A 252 -17.58 4.11 5.72
N ALA A 253 -18.74 4.61 6.14
CA ALA A 253 -19.14 4.65 7.55
C ALA A 253 -19.25 3.25 8.21
N GLY A 254 -19.41 2.19 7.41
CA GLY A 254 -19.45 0.79 7.88
C GLY A 254 -18.09 0.11 8.11
N GLY A 255 -16.99 0.87 8.06
CA GLY A 255 -15.64 0.30 8.25
C GLY A 255 -15.06 -0.36 7.00
N GLY A 256 -15.30 0.22 5.82
CA GLY A 256 -14.86 -0.31 4.53
C GLY A 256 -13.33 -0.45 4.44
N PHE A 257 -12.88 -1.66 4.10
CA PHE A 257 -11.47 -2.05 3.96
C PHE A 257 -10.91 -1.57 2.63
N THR A 258 -9.64 -1.19 2.61
CA THR A 258 -8.93 -0.97 1.35
C THR A 258 -8.44 -2.30 0.78
N ASN A 259 -8.85 -2.62 -0.44
CA ASN A 259 -8.34 -3.77 -1.19
C ASN A 259 -7.57 -3.23 -2.39
N PHE A 260 -6.28 -3.48 -2.46
CA PHE A 260 -5.45 -3.12 -3.59
C PHE A 260 -5.21 -4.35 -4.46
N VAL A 261 -5.22 -4.14 -5.77
CA VAL A 261 -4.86 -5.11 -6.79
C VAL A 261 -3.80 -4.45 -7.65
N LEU A 262 -2.55 -4.88 -7.53
CA LEU A 262 -1.40 -4.29 -8.20
C LEU A 262 -0.85 -5.28 -9.22
N GLN A 263 -0.64 -4.83 -10.45
CA GLN A 263 0.20 -5.53 -11.41
C GLN A 263 1.64 -5.04 -11.25
N PHE A 264 2.61 -5.96 -11.28
CA PHE A 264 4.01 -5.56 -11.30
C PHE A 264 4.45 -5.18 -12.72
N PRO A 265 5.32 -4.16 -12.88
CA PRO A 265 5.98 -3.92 -14.16
C PRO A 265 6.73 -5.17 -14.61
N ARG A 266 6.68 -5.52 -15.90
CA ARG A 266 7.25 -6.78 -16.42
C ARG A 266 8.74 -6.97 -16.07
N ASP A 267 9.52 -5.90 -16.21
CA ASP A 267 10.97 -5.92 -15.99
C ASP A 267 11.38 -5.53 -14.56
N SER A 268 10.42 -5.49 -13.63
CA SER A 268 10.70 -5.16 -12.22
C SER A 268 11.43 -6.29 -11.51
N THR A 269 12.46 -5.95 -10.73
CA THR A 269 13.15 -6.92 -9.88
C THR A 269 12.33 -7.22 -8.61
N PRO A 270 12.62 -8.28 -7.85
CA PRO A 270 11.94 -8.54 -6.58
C PRO A 270 12.01 -7.38 -5.58
N GLN A 271 13.13 -6.64 -5.57
CA GLN A 271 13.30 -5.43 -4.75
C GLN A 271 12.39 -4.29 -5.21
N ASP A 272 12.23 -4.08 -6.52
CA ASP A 272 11.27 -3.12 -7.07
C ASP A 272 9.85 -3.48 -6.66
N ARG A 273 9.50 -4.77 -6.72
CA ARG A 273 8.18 -5.29 -6.35
C ARG A 273 7.91 -5.09 -4.86
N ALA A 274 8.91 -5.30 -4.00
CA ALA A 274 8.82 -5.01 -2.57
C ALA A 274 8.64 -3.50 -2.29
N LEU A 275 9.32 -2.63 -3.03
CA LEU A 275 9.12 -1.18 -2.92
C LEU A 275 7.73 -0.74 -3.41
N LEU A 276 7.20 -1.37 -4.47
CA LEU A 276 5.83 -1.14 -4.91
C LEU A 276 4.80 -1.58 -3.85
N LEU A 277 5.06 -2.67 -3.11
CA LEU A 277 4.25 -3.03 -1.94
C LEU A 277 4.28 -1.91 -0.89
N ALA A 278 5.46 -1.38 -0.55
CA ALA A 278 5.58 -0.26 0.38
C ALA A 278 4.78 0.97 -0.09
N ALA A 279 4.72 1.20 -1.41
CA ALA A 279 3.94 2.29 -1.99
C ALA A 279 2.43 2.12 -1.79
N LEU A 280 1.92 0.89 -1.73
CA LEU A 280 0.51 0.64 -1.41
C LEU A 280 0.16 1.09 0.00
N PHE A 281 1.04 0.85 0.98
CA PHE A 281 0.84 1.31 2.35
C PHE A 281 0.91 2.83 2.42
N GLN A 282 1.92 3.45 1.81
CA GLN A 282 2.01 4.92 1.77
C GLN A 282 0.74 5.55 1.19
N LEU A 283 0.17 4.95 0.14
CA LEU A 283 -1.10 5.36 -0.44
C LEU A 283 -2.28 5.18 0.52
N ASP A 284 -2.38 4.02 1.17
CA ASP A 284 -3.43 3.71 2.15
C ASP A 284 -3.44 4.75 3.27
N TYR A 285 -2.29 4.99 3.90
CA TYR A 285 -2.15 5.97 4.98
C TYR A 285 -2.37 7.42 4.54
N ALA A 286 -2.03 7.76 3.29
CA ALA A 286 -2.23 9.11 2.79
C ALA A 286 -3.71 9.41 2.46
N LEU A 287 -4.44 8.45 1.86
CA LEU A 287 -5.71 8.73 1.20
C LEU A 287 -6.91 7.92 1.71
N PHE A 288 -6.68 6.77 2.35
CA PHE A 288 -7.74 5.80 2.65
C PHE A 288 -7.85 5.42 4.13
N GLU A 289 -6.83 5.67 4.93
CA GLU A 289 -6.91 5.57 6.38
C GLU A 289 -8.09 6.42 6.88
N LYS A 290 -8.91 5.82 7.75
CA LYS A 290 -10.10 6.46 8.29
C LYS A 290 -9.69 7.76 9.00
N LYS A 291 -10.41 8.84 8.67
CA LYS A 291 -10.33 10.12 9.38
C LYS A 291 -11.45 10.20 10.41
#